data_AF-A0A075HKI6-F1
#
_entry.id   AF-A0A075HKI6-F1
#
_cell.length_a   1.000
_cell.length_b   1.000
_cell.length_c   1.000
_cell.angle_alpha   90.00
_cell.angle_beta   90.00
_cell.angle_gamma   90.00
#
_symmetry.space_group_name_H-M   'P 1'
#
loop_
_entity.id
_entity.type
_entity.pdbx_description
1 polymer ?
#
loop_
_entity_poly.entity_id
_entity_poly.type
_entity_poly.pdbx_seq_one_letter_code
_entity_poly.pdbx_strand_id
1 'polypeptide(L)'
;MEEKQEKEIKEEIREVKEAIKWLSRKSAEKIYKIDSRVQKQIKKTSDIISKHLDDVEKDRRRKMEEIRYIGVEFDPVKVKQGQSEINAALKSGFEPIRDFETARGIIMVLGKWGEKDVQHKTGY
;
A
#
# COMPACT_ATOMS: atom_id res chain seq x y z
N MET A 1 -8.21 -43.98 60.30
CA MET A 1 -8.52 -44.08 58.86
C MET A 1 -8.69 -42.70 58.23
N GLU A 2 -9.37 -41.77 58.91
CA GLU A 2 -9.64 -40.40 58.41
C GLU A 2 -8.38 -39.56 58.13
N GLU A 3 -7.35 -39.57 58.99
CA GLU A 3 -6.12 -38.77 58.77
C GLU A 3 -5.36 -39.13 57.49
N LYS A 4 -5.42 -40.40 57.06
CA LYS A 4 -4.73 -40.86 55.86
C LYS A 4 -5.45 -40.35 54.60
N GLN A 5 -6.78 -40.40 54.60
CA GLN A 5 -7.61 -39.87 53.52
C GLN A 5 -7.49 -38.35 53.41
N GLU A 6 -7.41 -37.63 54.54
CA GLU A 6 -7.25 -36.18 54.53
C GLU A 6 -5.89 -35.74 53.97
N LYS A 7 -4.82 -36.50 54.22
CA LYS A 7 -3.49 -36.25 53.63
C LYS A 7 -3.49 -36.52 52.12
N GLU A 8 -4.16 -37.57 51.69
CA GLU A 8 -4.30 -37.94 50.27
C GLU A 8 -5.06 -36.86 49.49
N ILE A 9 -6.18 -36.37 50.02
CA ILE A 9 -6.95 -35.25 49.45
C ILE A 9 -6.11 -33.96 49.35
N LYS A 10 -5.31 -33.65 50.38
CA LYS A 10 -4.43 -32.47 50.37
C LYS A 10 -3.35 -32.55 49.29
N GLU A 11 -2.80 -33.75 49.06
CA GLU A 11 -1.84 -33.99 47.98
C GLU A 11 -2.49 -33.87 46.60
N GLU A 12 -3.67 -34.44 46.38
CA GLU A 12 -4.43 -34.29 45.13
C GLU A 12 -4.74 -32.81 44.83
N ILE A 13 -5.16 -32.03 45.83
CA ILE A 13 -5.40 -30.58 45.69
C ILE A 13 -4.11 -29.85 45.28
N ARG A 14 -2.96 -30.26 45.84
CA ARG A 14 -1.66 -29.67 45.50
C ARG A 14 -1.29 -29.96 44.05
N GLU A 15 -1.47 -31.19 43.59
CA GLU A 15 -1.21 -31.57 42.20
C GLU A 15 -2.10 -30.83 41.21
N VAL A 16 -3.40 -30.73 41.50
CA VAL A 16 -4.36 -29.96 40.69
C VAL A 16 -3.96 -28.49 40.61
N LYS A 17 -3.52 -27.88 41.72
CA LYS A 17 -3.07 -26.48 41.75
C LYS A 17 -1.83 -26.24 40.89
N GLU A 18 -0.85 -27.14 40.93
CA GLU A 18 0.34 -27.05 40.08
C GLU A 18 0.00 -27.25 38.60
N ALA A 19 -0.91 -28.17 38.26
CA ALA A 19 -1.40 -28.35 36.89
C ALA A 19 -2.09 -27.08 36.35
N ILE A 20 -2.96 -26.44 37.15
CA ILE A 20 -3.63 -25.17 36.79
C ILE A 20 -2.60 -24.05 36.57
N LYS A 21 -1.58 -23.97 37.42
CA LYS A 21 -0.50 -22.99 37.31
C LYS A 21 0.33 -23.19 36.05
N TRP A 22 0.66 -24.44 35.71
CA TRP A 22 1.36 -24.79 34.48
C TRP A 22 0.54 -24.44 33.24
N LEU A 23 -0.76 -24.79 33.24
CA LEU A 23 -1.69 -24.46 32.16
C LEU A 23 -1.81 -22.94 31.96
N SER A 24 -1.92 -22.19 33.05
CA SER A 24 -2.00 -20.72 33.00
C SER A 24 -0.74 -20.11 32.38
N ARG A 25 0.45 -20.59 32.78
CA ARG A 25 1.72 -20.15 32.17
C ARG A 25 1.78 -20.47 30.69
N LYS A 26 1.43 -21.71 30.30
CA LYS A 26 1.41 -22.12 28.88
C LYS A 26 0.42 -21.33 28.04
N SER A 27 -0.74 -20.99 28.61
CA SER A 27 -1.74 -20.16 27.96
C SER A 27 -1.21 -18.73 27.73
N ALA A 28 -0.60 -18.12 28.75
CA ALA A 28 0.00 -16.79 28.64
C ALA A 28 1.10 -16.72 27.56
N GLU A 29 1.97 -17.74 27.48
CA GLU A 29 2.99 -17.84 26.42
C GLU A 29 2.37 -17.87 25.00
N LYS A 30 1.28 -18.62 24.82
CA LYS A 30 0.57 -18.70 23.53
C LYS A 30 -0.09 -17.37 23.19
N ILE A 31 -0.75 -16.73 24.16
CA ILE A 31 -1.38 -15.42 23.98
C ILE A 31 -0.34 -14.38 23.58
N TYR A 32 0.83 -14.34 24.23
CA TYR A 32 1.92 -13.43 23.85
C TYR A 32 2.41 -13.64 22.41
N LYS A 33 2.51 -14.90 21.96
CA LYS A 33 2.87 -15.23 20.57
C LYS A 33 1.79 -14.80 19.57
N ILE A 34 0.52 -14.84 19.96
CA ILE A 34 -0.58 -14.37 19.12
C ILE A 34 -0.54 -12.85 19.05
N ASP A 35 -0.42 -12.16 20.19
CA ASP A 35 -0.35 -10.70 20.28
C ASP A 35 0.79 -10.13 19.43
N SER A 36 2.01 -10.68 19.59
CA SER A 36 3.16 -10.26 18.79
C SER A 36 2.97 -10.46 17.27
N ARG A 37 2.25 -11.52 16.85
CA ARG A 37 1.91 -11.74 15.44
C ARG A 37 0.88 -10.73 14.95
N VAL A 38 -0.15 -10.45 15.74
CA VAL A 38 -1.20 -9.47 15.42
C VAL A 38 -0.58 -8.08 15.27
N GLN A 39 0.24 -7.64 16.23
CA GLN A 39 0.93 -6.35 16.15
C GLN A 39 1.80 -6.23 14.91
N LYS A 40 2.55 -7.30 14.56
CA LYS A 40 3.38 -7.31 13.35
C LYS A 40 2.56 -7.18 12.07
N GLN A 41 1.37 -7.79 12.02
CA GLN A 41 0.46 -7.65 10.88
C GLN A 41 -0.15 -6.24 10.82
N ILE A 42 -0.63 -5.70 11.94
CA ILE A 42 -1.17 -4.34 12.01
C ILE A 42 -0.14 -3.33 11.51
N LYS A 43 1.12 -3.42 11.98
CA LYS A 43 2.20 -2.54 11.52
C LYS A 43 2.41 -2.62 10.02
N LYS A 44 2.53 -3.84 9.47
CA LYS A 44 2.68 -4.04 8.02
C LYS A 44 1.53 -3.44 7.22
N THR A 45 0.30 -3.68 7.66
CA THR A 45 -0.90 -3.14 7.00
C THR A 45 -0.92 -1.62 7.07
N SER A 46 -0.58 -1.04 8.22
CA SER A 46 -0.49 0.42 8.39
C SER A 46 0.56 1.04 7.46
N ASP A 47 1.74 0.42 7.33
CA ASP A 47 2.80 0.89 6.44
C ASP A 47 2.35 0.86 4.97
N ILE A 48 1.60 -0.17 4.55
CA ILE A 48 1.04 -0.28 3.18
C ILE A 48 0.00 0.80 2.94
N ILE A 49 -0.95 0.95 3.87
CA ILE A 49 -2.02 1.96 3.77
C ILE A 49 -1.42 3.36 3.71
N SER A 50 -0.40 3.65 4.53
CA SER A 50 0.26 4.96 4.53
C SER A 50 0.89 5.28 3.18
N LYS A 51 1.60 4.33 2.57
CA LYS A 51 2.17 4.50 1.23
C LYS A 51 1.10 4.76 0.17
N HIS A 52 0.00 4.00 0.18
CA HIS A 52 -1.09 4.21 -0.77
C HIS A 52 -1.79 5.57 -0.57
N LEU A 53 -1.91 6.05 0.67
CA LEU A 53 -2.44 7.38 0.95
C LEU A 53 -1.53 8.48 0.40
N ASP A 54 -0.21 8.35 0.56
CA ASP A 54 0.77 9.30 0.01
C ASP A 54 0.69 9.39 -1.53
N ASP A 55 0.51 8.24 -2.21
CA ASP A 55 0.39 8.18 -3.66
C ASP A 55 -0.92 8.84 -4.14
N VAL A 56 -2.05 8.53 -3.48
CA VAL A 56 -3.35 9.15 -3.79
C VAL A 56 -3.35 10.65 -3.51
N GLU A 57 -2.68 11.09 -2.45
CA GLU A 57 -2.60 12.51 -2.11
C GLU A 57 -1.75 13.29 -3.12
N LYS A 58 -0.63 12.72 -3.60
CA LYS A 58 0.15 13.30 -4.71
C LYS A 58 -0.68 13.46 -5.97
N ASP A 59 -1.46 12.45 -6.36
CA ASP A 59 -2.34 12.53 -7.52
C ASP A 59 -3.45 13.58 -7.35
N ARG A 60 -4.02 13.73 -6.15
CA ARG A 60 -5.01 14.78 -5.83
C ARG A 60 -4.44 16.19 -5.86
N ARG A 61 -3.13 16.34 -5.60
CA ARG A 61 -2.40 17.61 -5.59
C ARG A 61 -1.84 17.98 -6.96
N ARG A 62 -1.96 17.14 -7.99
CA ARG A 62 -1.51 17.48 -9.34
C ARG A 62 -2.64 18.10 -10.16
N LYS A 63 -2.36 19.20 -10.86
CA LYS A 63 -3.27 19.81 -11.85
C LYS A 63 -2.65 19.65 -13.23
N MET A 64 -3.46 19.24 -14.21
CA MET A 64 -3.00 19.20 -15.60
C MET A 64 -2.70 20.63 -16.07
N GLU A 65 -1.47 20.87 -16.49
CA GLU A 65 -0.98 22.17 -16.97
C GLU A 65 -1.08 22.27 -18.49
N GLU A 66 -0.63 21.21 -19.19
CA GLU A 66 -0.58 21.18 -20.65
C GLU A 66 -0.98 19.79 -21.16
N ILE A 67 -1.66 19.76 -22.31
CA ILE A 67 -1.97 18.55 -23.06
C ILE A 67 -1.33 18.63 -24.45
N ARG A 68 -0.79 17.51 -24.93
CA ARG A 68 -0.16 17.42 -26.25
C ARG A 68 -0.65 16.18 -26.98
N TYR A 69 -0.98 16.35 -28.26
CA TYR A 69 -1.34 15.28 -29.18
C TYR A 69 -0.18 15.08 -30.14
N ILE A 70 0.43 13.89 -30.15
CA ILE A 70 1.53 13.56 -31.04
C ILE A 70 1.10 12.40 -31.93
N GLY A 71 1.04 12.66 -33.24
CA GLY A 71 0.80 11.64 -34.25
C GLY A 71 2.10 10.93 -34.62
N VAL A 72 2.12 9.61 -34.51
CA VAL A 72 3.23 8.77 -35.00
C VAL A 72 2.71 7.97 -36.17
N GLU A 73 3.14 8.34 -37.38
CA GLU A 73 2.89 7.54 -38.58
C GLU A 73 3.80 6.30 -38.57
N PHE A 74 3.22 5.11 -38.79
CA PHE A 74 3.95 3.85 -38.92
C PHE A 74 4.50 3.66 -40.34
N ASP A 75 5.12 4.71 -40.86
CA ASP A 75 5.91 4.68 -42.07
C ASP A 75 7.39 4.53 -41.70
N PRO A 76 8.16 3.63 -42.34
CA PRO A 76 9.56 3.37 -41.97
C PRO A 76 10.48 4.61 -41.95
N VAL A 77 10.15 5.63 -42.75
CA VAL A 77 10.92 6.88 -42.83
C VAL A 77 10.45 7.86 -41.75
N LYS A 78 9.15 7.94 -41.50
CA LYS A 78 8.55 8.95 -40.60
C LYS A 78 8.42 8.53 -39.15
N VAL A 79 8.42 7.23 -38.84
CA VAL A 79 8.24 6.71 -37.47
C VAL A 79 9.30 7.26 -36.50
N LYS A 80 10.53 7.46 -36.98
CA LYS A 80 11.64 8.03 -36.19
C LYS A 80 11.37 9.47 -35.76
N GLN A 81 10.65 10.24 -36.58
CA GLN A 81 10.28 11.61 -36.23
C GLN A 81 9.28 11.59 -35.07
N GLY A 82 8.19 10.82 -35.20
CA GLY A 82 7.19 10.69 -34.13
C GLY A 82 7.79 10.17 -32.82
N GLN A 83 8.69 9.17 -32.91
CA GLN A 83 9.44 8.69 -31.74
C GLN A 83 10.28 9.79 -31.08
N SER A 84 10.93 10.65 -31.89
CA SER A 84 11.75 11.75 -31.37
C SER A 84 10.90 12.82 -30.67
N GLU A 85 9.74 13.15 -31.24
CA GLU A 85 8.79 14.10 -30.66
C GLU A 85 8.22 13.60 -29.32
N ILE A 86 7.87 12.32 -29.24
CA ILE A 86 7.48 11.67 -27.98
C ILE A 86 8.60 11.76 -26.95
N ASN A 87 9.81 11.36 -27.32
CA ASN A 87 10.94 11.36 -26.40
C ASN A 87 11.26 12.78 -25.89
N ALA A 88 11.11 13.81 -26.74
CA ALA A 88 11.26 15.20 -26.33
C ALA A 88 10.17 15.64 -25.34
N ALA A 89 8.91 15.22 -25.56
CA ALA A 89 7.81 15.49 -24.64
C ALA A 89 8.05 14.80 -23.28
N LEU A 90 8.46 13.52 -23.27
CA LEU A 90 8.79 12.77 -22.05
C LEU A 90 9.90 13.46 -21.25
N LYS A 91 10.99 13.90 -21.93
CA LYS A 91 12.08 14.67 -21.30
C LYS A 91 11.62 16.00 -20.71
N SER A 92 10.55 16.57 -21.24
CA SER A 92 9.97 17.84 -20.78
C SER A 92 8.96 17.67 -19.64
N GLY A 93 8.78 16.43 -19.14
CA GLY A 93 7.89 16.10 -18.02
C GLY A 93 6.46 15.77 -18.43
N PHE A 94 6.20 15.49 -19.72
CA PHE A 94 4.91 14.96 -20.15
C PHE A 94 4.82 13.46 -19.86
N GLU A 95 3.63 13.01 -19.53
CA GLU A 95 3.29 11.61 -19.27
C GLU A 95 2.20 11.16 -20.25
N PRO A 96 2.28 9.96 -20.86
CA PRO A 96 1.21 9.43 -21.69
C PRO A 96 -0.07 9.21 -20.88
N ILE A 97 -1.20 9.70 -21.39
CA ILE A 97 -2.53 9.55 -20.77
C ILE A 97 -3.36 8.53 -21.55
N ARG A 98 -3.31 8.61 -22.88
CA ARG A 98 -4.15 7.81 -23.77
C ARG A 98 -3.54 7.75 -25.16
N ASP A 99 -3.88 6.74 -25.91
CA ASP A 99 -3.57 6.62 -27.32
C ASP A 99 -4.80 6.26 -28.16
N PHE A 100 -4.73 6.59 -29.45
CA PHE A 100 -5.75 6.27 -30.45
C PHE A 100 -5.08 5.68 -31.69
N GLU A 101 -5.43 4.45 -32.02
CA GLU A 101 -5.00 3.83 -33.27
C GLU A 101 -5.69 4.49 -34.46
N THR A 102 -4.93 4.61 -35.54
CA THR A 102 -5.40 5.12 -36.84
C THR A 102 -4.92 4.18 -37.94
N ALA A 103 -5.51 4.25 -39.13
CA ALA A 103 -5.10 3.42 -40.26
C ALA A 103 -3.62 3.62 -40.67
N ARG A 104 -3.01 4.75 -40.29
CA ARG A 104 -1.63 5.12 -40.67
C ARG A 104 -0.64 5.09 -39.51
N GLY A 105 -1.07 4.78 -38.28
CA GLY A 105 -0.24 4.88 -37.09
C GLY A 105 -1.05 5.16 -35.84
N ILE A 106 -0.50 5.91 -34.90
CA ILE A 106 -1.11 6.16 -33.59
C ILE A 106 -1.09 7.66 -33.24
N ILE A 107 -2.12 8.15 -32.56
CA ILE A 107 -2.10 9.46 -31.92
C ILE A 107 -1.94 9.23 -30.43
N MET A 108 -0.83 9.69 -29.86
CA MET A 108 -0.60 9.63 -28.42
C MET A 108 -0.94 10.97 -27.76
N VAL A 109 -1.78 10.90 -26.74
CA VAL A 109 -2.15 12.01 -25.87
C VAL A 109 -1.24 11.98 -24.66
N LEU A 110 -0.46 13.05 -24.47
CA LEU A 110 0.35 13.25 -23.29
C LEU A 110 -0.15 14.44 -22.48
N GLY A 111 -0.02 14.39 -21.17
CA GLY A 111 -0.28 15.52 -20.29
C GLY A 111 0.93 15.83 -19.42
N LYS A 112 1.11 17.11 -19.15
CA LYS A 112 2.06 17.62 -18.16
C LYS A 112 1.29 18.04 -16.93
N TRP A 113 1.79 17.64 -15.77
CA TRP A 113 1.12 17.85 -14.49
C TRP A 113 2.01 18.67 -13.57
N GLY A 114 1.45 19.78 -13.08
CA GLY A 114 2.09 20.66 -12.10
C GLY A 114 1.51 20.48 -10.70
N GLU A 115 2.14 21.12 -9.73
CA GLU A 115 1.57 21.24 -8.39
C GLU A 115 0.32 22.13 -8.44
N LYS A 116 -0.75 21.68 -7.78
CA LYS A 116 -1.95 22.49 -7.57
C LYS A 116 -1.59 23.55 -6.54
N ASP A 117 -1.60 24.82 -6.93
CA ASP A 117 -1.56 25.94 -5.99
C ASP A 117 -2.72 25.81 -5.00
N VAL A 118 -2.47 25.24 -3.82
CA VAL A 118 -3.42 25.25 -2.72
C VAL A 118 -3.24 26.56 -1.95
N GLN A 119 -3.34 27.70 -2.64
CA GLN A 119 -3.39 29.01 -1.99
C GLN A 119 -4.84 29.53 -1.95
N HIS A 120 -5.43 29.38 -0.77
CA HIS A 120 -6.52 30.14 -0.13
C HIS A 120 -7.73 30.60 -0.98
N LYS A 121 -8.86 29.92 -0.77
CA LYS A 121 -10.17 30.58 -0.62
C LYS A 121 -10.82 30.16 0.69
N THR A 122 -10.30 30.66 1.80
CA THR A 122 -11.13 31.03 2.95
C THR A 122 -11.41 32.52 2.80
N GLY A 123 -12.42 32.83 1.99
CA GLY A 123 -12.97 34.16 1.85
C GLY A 123 -14.45 34.07 2.17
N TYR A 124 -14.83 34.73 3.28
CA TYR A 124 -16.15 34.88 3.91
C TYR A 124 -16.64 33.73 4.77
#